data_AF-A0A9Q0RVS2-F1
#
_entry.id   AF-A0A9Q0RVS2-F1
#
_cell.length_a   1.000
_cell.length_b   1.000
_cell.length_c   1.000
_cell.angle_alpha   90.00
_cell.angle_beta   90.00
_cell.angle_gamma   90.00
#
_symmetry.space_group_name_H-M   'P 1'
#
loop_
_entity.id
_entity.type
_entity.pdbx_description
1 polymer ?
#
loop_
_entity_poly.entity_id
_entity_poly.type
_entity_poly.pdbx_seq_one_letter_code
_entity_poly.pdbx_strand_id
1 'polypeptide(L)'
;MDIASKMRDKGLRFSLNLKEPKTLSELKLITVSQTIRRKPFWREKMKNPQIVTKWKEEIAEQGVTPSEFEYILDELNYYANMEDSVEVGPVDGTWQSDELIDQSLLTSFKELVYQLLEQKDESEKDYHPNSDNLVVDLVHPSLFCFVRGVSKIVDETGITADTINKLASDESAPRNSRYRWLPSEVSCNENGEVSIDSYINNLPPTKNADLYSSIARILSKFLPLFSRVLRDLAYPRDNRLSVIIKLANIELTPKKPKYKGGVWHVEGTESEAIVATGILYYSMENVTESLLKFRAAVDDPPYEQDDREGVYQVFGLENEGPLNQKLGSIVAREGRCIAFPNVYQHKVAPFELADKTKNGHRKILVFFLIDPMKRVISTRNIAPQNPIWDDKPADRFTITLDQAKKYREDLMSERKYVRDEQNRELYEREFSLCEH
;
A
#
# COMPACT_ATOMS: atom_id res chain seq x y z
N MET A 1 -19.79 14.55 -29.00
CA MET A 1 -19.81 13.08 -29.04
C MET A 1 -18.61 12.60 -28.24
N ASP A 2 -18.92 12.01 -27.10
CA ASP A 2 -18.01 11.75 -25.99
C ASP A 2 -16.92 10.72 -26.35
N ILE A 3 -15.66 11.06 -26.08
CA ILE A 3 -14.50 10.16 -26.23
C ILE A 3 -14.71 8.90 -25.35
N ALA A 4 -15.43 9.03 -24.23
CA ALA A 4 -15.81 7.91 -23.36
C ALA A 4 -16.88 6.97 -23.97
N SER A 5 -17.56 7.37 -25.05
CA SER A 5 -18.41 6.46 -25.83
C SER A 5 -17.59 5.60 -26.79
N LYS A 6 -16.49 6.13 -27.34
CA LYS A 6 -15.62 5.39 -28.28
C LYS A 6 -14.65 4.44 -27.60
N MET A 7 -14.31 4.69 -26.33
CA MET A 7 -13.44 3.80 -25.54
C MET A 7 -14.16 2.59 -24.95
N ARG A 8 -15.49 2.66 -24.78
CA ARG A 8 -16.32 1.50 -24.37
C ARG A 8 -16.35 0.37 -25.39
N ASP A 9 -16.13 0.67 -26.67
CA ASP A 9 -16.26 -0.27 -27.79
C ASP A 9 -14.99 -1.07 -28.12
N LYS A 10 -13.87 -0.85 -27.42
CA LYS A 10 -12.59 -1.52 -27.72
C LYS A 10 -12.21 -2.69 -26.80
N GLY A 11 -13.15 -3.22 -26.02
CA GLY A 11 -13.16 -4.65 -25.69
C GLY A 11 -11.94 -5.26 -24.97
N LEU A 12 -11.00 -4.51 -24.41
CA LEU A 12 -10.06 -5.02 -23.41
C LEU A 12 -10.51 -4.56 -22.02
N ARG A 13 -11.56 -5.21 -21.51
CA ARG A 13 -11.71 -5.34 -20.07
C ARG A 13 -10.58 -6.23 -19.61
N PHE A 14 -9.44 -5.67 -19.20
CA PHE A 14 -8.68 -6.34 -18.17
C PHE A 14 -9.56 -6.27 -16.91
N SER A 15 -10.51 -7.19 -16.74
CA SER A 15 -10.91 -7.55 -15.39
C SER A 15 -9.69 -8.25 -14.81
N LEU A 16 -9.03 -7.66 -13.83
CA LEU A 16 -8.21 -8.52 -12.97
C LEU A 16 -9.22 -9.47 -12.31
N ASN A 17 -9.37 -10.68 -12.84
CA ASN A 17 -9.96 -11.78 -12.09
C ASN A 17 -8.93 -12.17 -11.04
N LEU A 18 -8.82 -11.32 -10.01
CA LEU A 18 -7.81 -11.41 -8.94
C LEU A 18 -7.92 -12.72 -8.16
N LYS A 19 -9.07 -13.38 -8.26
CA LYS A 19 -9.36 -14.64 -7.60
C LYS A 19 -9.16 -15.85 -8.50
N GLU A 20 -9.15 -15.74 -9.82
CA GLU A 20 -8.90 -16.93 -10.64
C GLU A 20 -7.43 -17.36 -10.49
N PRO A 21 -7.16 -18.64 -10.19
CA PRO A 21 -5.80 -19.11 -10.05
C PRO A 21 -5.08 -19.05 -11.41
N LYS A 22 -3.90 -18.44 -11.43
CA LYS A 22 -3.03 -18.41 -12.61
C LYS A 22 -2.29 -19.73 -12.74
N THR A 23 -2.12 -20.21 -13.95
CA THR A 23 -1.27 -21.36 -14.21
C THR A 23 0.19 -21.05 -13.87
N LEU A 24 0.99 -22.08 -13.56
CA LEU A 24 2.44 -21.97 -13.37
C LEU A 24 3.12 -21.41 -14.62
N SER A 25 2.60 -21.73 -15.82
CA SER A 25 3.06 -21.14 -17.08
C SER A 25 2.83 -19.64 -17.11
N GLU A 26 1.63 -19.15 -16.79
CA GLU A 26 1.36 -17.70 -16.72
C GLU A 26 2.25 -16.99 -15.69
N LEU A 27 2.38 -17.56 -14.48
CA LEU A 27 3.24 -17.01 -13.42
C LEU A 27 4.72 -16.95 -13.84
N LYS A 28 5.17 -17.94 -14.62
CA LYS A 28 6.51 -17.98 -15.21
C LYS A 28 6.70 -16.87 -16.23
N LEU A 29 5.77 -16.68 -17.17
CA LEU A 29 5.84 -15.60 -18.17
C LEU A 29 5.90 -14.22 -17.48
N ILE A 30 5.04 -14.02 -16.47
CA ILE A 30 5.02 -12.80 -15.66
C ILE A 30 6.41 -12.59 -15.01
N THR A 31 6.97 -13.61 -14.37
CA THR A 31 8.27 -13.52 -13.69
C THR A 31 9.43 -13.22 -14.65
N VAL A 32 9.39 -13.76 -15.87
CA VAL A 32 10.39 -13.47 -16.89
C VAL A 32 10.30 -12.03 -17.38
N SER A 33 9.09 -11.56 -17.72
CA SER A 33 8.83 -10.15 -18.06
C SER A 33 9.34 -9.21 -16.96
N GLN A 34 9.04 -9.52 -15.69
CA GLN A 34 9.54 -8.78 -14.54
C GLN A 34 11.07 -8.74 -14.47
N THR A 35 11.72 -9.87 -14.72
CA THR A 35 13.19 -9.99 -14.67
C THR A 35 13.86 -9.09 -15.70
N ILE A 36 13.27 -8.98 -16.90
CA ILE A 36 13.73 -8.04 -17.92
C ILE A 36 13.49 -6.59 -17.47
N ARG A 37 12.26 -6.25 -17.03
CA ARG A 37 11.89 -4.89 -16.61
C ARG A 37 12.67 -4.38 -15.39
N ARG A 38 13.23 -5.27 -14.57
CA ARG A 38 14.13 -4.91 -13.46
C ARG A 38 15.50 -4.41 -13.91
N LYS A 39 15.94 -4.77 -15.13
CA LYS A 39 17.24 -4.34 -15.65
C LYS A 39 17.22 -2.82 -15.89
N PRO A 40 18.25 -2.06 -15.48
CA PRO A 40 18.35 -0.64 -15.83
C PRO A 40 18.30 -0.45 -17.34
N PHE A 41 17.60 0.59 -17.80
CA PHE A 41 17.47 0.94 -19.22
C PHE A 41 16.91 -0.21 -20.08
N TRP A 42 15.97 -1.00 -19.54
CA TRP A 42 15.42 -2.15 -20.25
C TRP A 42 14.71 -1.75 -21.55
N ARG A 43 14.06 -0.57 -21.59
CA ARG A 43 13.38 -0.03 -22.79
C ARG A 43 14.35 0.26 -23.92
N GLU A 44 15.51 0.81 -23.61
CA GLU A 44 16.58 1.07 -24.57
C GLU A 44 17.22 -0.24 -25.01
N LYS A 45 17.44 -1.15 -24.06
CA LYS A 45 18.01 -2.49 -24.33
C LYS A 45 17.12 -3.32 -25.25
N MET A 46 15.80 -3.22 -25.11
CA MET A 46 14.83 -3.87 -26.00
C MET A 46 15.01 -3.47 -27.47
N LYS A 47 15.48 -2.25 -27.75
CA LYS A 47 15.71 -1.76 -29.11
C LYS A 47 16.96 -2.37 -29.76
N ASN A 48 17.81 -3.07 -29.00
CA ASN A 48 19.03 -3.69 -29.49
C ASN A 48 18.79 -5.19 -29.78
N PRO A 49 18.80 -5.62 -31.06
CA PRO A 49 18.56 -7.02 -31.43
C PRO A 49 19.53 -8.01 -30.78
N GLN A 50 20.80 -7.63 -30.58
CA GLN A 50 21.79 -8.51 -29.96
C GLN A 50 21.46 -8.79 -28.49
N ILE A 51 20.94 -7.78 -27.79
CA ILE A 51 20.53 -7.93 -26.39
C ILE A 51 19.27 -8.78 -26.30
N VAL A 52 18.31 -8.58 -27.18
CA VAL A 52 17.08 -9.38 -27.25
C VAL A 52 17.40 -10.84 -27.56
N THR A 53 18.30 -11.13 -28.51
CA THR A 53 18.77 -12.49 -28.79
C THR A 53 19.40 -13.12 -27.55
N LYS A 54 20.25 -12.38 -26.83
CA LYS A 54 20.85 -12.88 -25.59
C LYS A 54 19.80 -13.17 -24.52
N TRP A 55 18.77 -12.33 -24.37
CA TRP A 55 17.66 -12.61 -23.46
C TRP A 55 16.91 -13.88 -23.87
N LYS A 56 16.67 -14.07 -25.17
CA LYS A 56 16.01 -15.27 -25.69
C LYS A 56 16.78 -16.55 -25.32
N GLU A 57 18.10 -16.53 -25.46
CA GLU A 57 19.00 -17.63 -25.08
C GLU A 57 18.97 -17.89 -23.56
N GLU A 58 19.17 -16.84 -22.74
CA GLU A 58 19.17 -16.93 -21.26
C GLU A 58 17.83 -17.45 -20.70
N ILE A 59 16.72 -17.13 -21.36
CA ILE A 59 15.36 -17.46 -20.92
C ILE A 59 14.92 -18.84 -21.45
N ALA A 60 15.43 -19.27 -22.61
CA ALA A 60 15.22 -20.62 -23.12
C ALA A 60 15.79 -21.68 -22.17
N GLU A 61 16.93 -21.41 -21.52
CA GLU A 61 17.51 -22.27 -20.48
C GLU A 61 16.59 -22.46 -19.26
N GLN A 62 15.65 -21.53 -19.04
CA GLN A 62 14.65 -21.59 -17.98
C GLN A 62 13.39 -22.36 -18.44
N GLY A 63 13.41 -22.97 -19.63
CA GLY A 63 12.33 -23.77 -20.20
C GLY A 63 11.19 -22.93 -20.78
N VAL A 64 11.47 -21.72 -21.25
CA VAL A 64 10.50 -20.89 -21.99
C VAL A 64 10.63 -21.17 -23.47
N THR A 65 9.51 -21.45 -24.12
CA THR A 65 9.45 -21.73 -25.56
C THR A 65 9.63 -20.46 -26.40
N PRO A 66 10.01 -20.58 -27.68
CA PRO A 66 10.11 -19.42 -28.56
C PRO A 66 8.80 -18.61 -28.66
N SER A 67 7.64 -19.27 -28.74
CA SER A 67 6.33 -18.60 -28.81
C SER A 67 5.97 -17.85 -27.53
N GLU A 68 6.30 -18.41 -26.36
CA GLU A 68 6.14 -17.73 -25.08
C GLU A 68 7.06 -16.50 -24.97
N PHE A 69 8.28 -16.60 -25.49
CA PHE A 69 9.20 -15.47 -25.53
C PHE A 69 8.70 -14.36 -26.46
N GLU A 70 8.14 -14.69 -27.63
CA GLU A 70 7.51 -13.68 -28.51
C GLU A 70 6.33 -12.99 -27.81
N TYR A 71 5.50 -13.73 -27.06
CA TYR A 71 4.43 -13.14 -26.25
C TYR A 71 4.98 -12.14 -25.20
N ILE A 72 6.06 -12.51 -24.51
CA ILE A 72 6.73 -11.61 -23.55
C ILE A 72 7.27 -10.37 -24.27
N LEU A 73 7.85 -10.51 -25.46
CA LEU A 73 8.32 -9.36 -26.24
C LEU A 73 7.19 -8.44 -26.65
N ASP A 74 6.05 -8.97 -27.08
CA ASP A 74 4.86 -8.18 -27.41
C ASP A 74 4.36 -7.39 -26.18
N GLU A 75 4.31 -8.04 -25.02
CA GLU A 75 3.97 -7.39 -23.75
C GLU A 75 4.95 -6.27 -23.38
N LEU A 76 6.26 -6.55 -23.45
CA LEU A 76 7.30 -5.57 -23.17
C LEU A 76 7.27 -4.41 -24.17
N ASN A 77 6.95 -4.66 -25.44
CA ASN A 77 6.78 -3.62 -26.45
C ASN A 77 5.57 -2.75 -26.14
N TYR A 78 4.45 -3.35 -25.72
CA TYR A 78 3.30 -2.59 -25.24
C TYR A 78 3.70 -1.66 -24.09
N TYR A 79 4.38 -2.17 -23.06
CA TYR A 79 4.84 -1.36 -21.92
C TYR A 79 5.88 -0.29 -22.30
N ALA A 80 6.77 -0.58 -23.25
CA ALA A 80 7.80 0.37 -23.69
C ALA A 80 7.22 1.56 -24.46
N ASN A 81 6.05 1.39 -25.09
CA ASN A 81 5.36 2.43 -25.85
C ASN A 81 4.30 3.19 -25.04
N MET A 82 4.15 2.90 -23.74
CA MET A 82 3.31 3.72 -22.87
C MET A 82 4.00 5.06 -22.61
N GLU A 83 3.45 6.16 -23.14
CA GLU A 83 3.89 7.53 -22.90
C GLU A 83 3.43 8.03 -21.52
N ASP A 84 3.98 7.47 -20.45
CA ASP A 84 3.69 7.96 -19.10
C ASP A 84 4.92 7.82 -18.18
N SER A 85 5.04 8.77 -17.26
CA SER A 85 5.94 8.72 -16.10
C SER A 85 5.65 7.55 -15.16
N VAL A 86 4.49 6.90 -15.32
CA VAL A 86 4.02 5.75 -14.54
C VAL A 86 4.16 4.46 -15.34
N GLU A 87 4.87 3.51 -14.74
CA GLU A 87 5.16 2.20 -15.31
C GLU A 87 4.31 1.10 -14.67
N VAL A 88 4.03 0.05 -15.44
CA VAL A 88 3.47 -1.19 -14.88
C VAL A 88 4.49 -1.78 -13.92
N GLY A 89 4.07 -2.03 -12.68
CA GLY A 89 4.88 -2.70 -11.68
C GLY A 89 5.11 -4.16 -12.02
N PRO A 90 6.01 -4.86 -11.30
CA PRO A 90 6.27 -6.25 -11.56
C PRO A 90 5.03 -7.13 -11.34
N VAL A 91 4.25 -6.85 -10.31
CA VAL A 91 3.02 -7.61 -10.00
C VAL A 91 1.83 -7.03 -10.77
N ASP A 92 0.99 -7.89 -11.35
CA ASP A 92 -0.20 -7.46 -12.10
C ASP A 92 -1.06 -6.48 -11.28
N GLY A 93 -1.50 -5.38 -11.91
CA GLY A 93 -2.30 -4.35 -11.24
C GLY A 93 -1.52 -3.45 -10.28
N THR A 94 -0.21 -3.65 -10.14
CA THR A 94 0.67 -2.70 -9.44
C THR A 94 1.29 -1.72 -10.44
N TRP A 95 1.58 -0.52 -9.96
CA TRP A 95 2.14 0.58 -10.75
C TRP A 95 3.28 1.21 -9.99
N GLN A 96 4.29 1.72 -10.68
CA GLN A 96 5.45 2.33 -10.06
C GLN A 96 6.03 3.48 -10.89
N SER A 97 6.83 4.32 -10.27
CA SER A 97 7.65 5.31 -10.96
C SER A 97 8.86 5.67 -10.11
N ASP A 98 10.02 5.84 -10.74
CA ASP A 98 11.25 6.28 -10.09
C ASP A 98 11.50 7.80 -10.23
N GLU A 99 10.67 8.49 -11.02
CA GLU A 99 10.90 9.90 -11.42
C GLU A 99 9.70 10.82 -11.11
N LEU A 100 8.66 10.30 -10.46
CA LEU A 100 7.41 11.01 -10.21
C LEU A 100 7.55 12.19 -9.24
N ILE A 101 8.50 12.07 -8.30
CA ILE A 101 8.84 13.10 -7.32
C ILE A 101 10.16 13.72 -7.75
N ASP A 102 10.14 15.00 -8.09
CA ASP A 102 11.36 15.71 -8.43
C ASP A 102 12.31 15.82 -7.22
N GLN A 103 13.61 15.91 -7.49
CA GLN A 103 14.64 15.90 -6.45
C GLN A 103 14.52 17.08 -5.48
N SER A 104 14.01 18.23 -5.94
CA SER A 104 13.82 19.41 -5.10
C SER A 104 12.70 19.17 -4.09
N LEU A 105 11.54 18.67 -4.54
CA LEU A 105 10.44 18.27 -3.67
C LEU A 105 10.88 17.19 -2.69
N LEU A 106 11.57 16.14 -3.17
CA LEU A 106 12.04 15.05 -2.30
C LEU A 106 13.01 15.54 -1.22
N THR A 107 13.94 16.44 -1.57
CA THR A 107 14.91 17.01 -0.63
C THR A 107 14.21 17.88 0.41
N SER A 108 13.33 18.79 -0.03
CA SER A 108 12.55 19.63 0.89
C SER A 108 11.67 18.81 1.84
N PHE A 109 11.07 17.72 1.35
CA PHE A 109 10.28 16.80 2.18
C PHE A 109 11.14 16.10 3.24
N LYS A 110 12.33 15.60 2.86
CA LYS A 110 13.28 15.00 3.82
C LYS A 110 13.66 15.96 4.94
N GLU A 111 13.94 17.22 4.61
CA GLU A 111 14.29 18.26 5.58
C GLU A 111 13.14 18.54 6.56
N LEU A 112 11.92 18.68 6.06
CA LEU A 112 10.73 18.90 6.90
C LEU A 112 10.45 17.71 7.83
N VAL A 113 10.60 16.48 7.34
CA VAL A 113 10.46 15.27 8.16
C VAL A 113 11.59 15.14 9.17
N TYR A 114 12.80 15.56 8.83
CA TYR A 114 13.94 15.57 9.74
C TYR A 114 13.74 16.58 10.87
N GLN A 115 13.24 17.78 10.59
CA GLN A 115 12.87 18.78 11.61
C GLN A 115 11.80 18.25 12.58
N LEU A 116 10.84 17.46 12.08
CA LEU A 116 9.84 16.79 12.93
C LEU A 116 10.47 15.76 13.89
N LEU A 117 11.58 15.14 13.50
CA LEU A 117 12.31 14.14 14.29
C LEU A 117 13.30 14.76 15.28
N GLU A 118 14.08 15.78 14.87
CA GLU A 118 15.08 16.44 15.73
C GLU A 118 14.46 17.14 16.94
N GLN A 119 13.19 17.48 16.88
CA GLN A 119 12.46 18.04 18.01
C GLN A 119 12.21 17.04 19.15
N LYS A 120 12.60 15.76 18.98
CA LYS A 120 12.32 14.68 19.93
C LYS A 120 13.59 14.04 20.45
N ASP A 121 13.67 13.87 21.77
CA ASP A 121 14.70 13.02 22.37
C ASP A 121 14.47 11.54 22.00
N GLU A 122 15.51 10.71 22.10
CA GLU A 122 15.41 9.27 21.77
C GLU A 122 14.31 8.56 22.59
N SER A 123 14.10 8.99 23.84
CA SER A 123 13.04 8.50 24.72
C SER A 123 11.62 8.89 24.30
N GLU A 124 11.49 9.90 23.44
CA GLU A 124 10.21 10.44 22.95
C GLU A 124 9.83 9.89 21.57
N LYS A 125 10.74 9.15 20.93
CA LYS A 125 10.43 8.43 19.69
C LYS A 125 9.33 7.40 19.94
N ASP A 126 8.31 7.43 19.09
CA ASP A 126 7.23 6.45 19.12
C ASP A 126 7.65 5.22 18.31
N TYR A 127 8.12 4.18 19.00
CA TYR A 127 8.48 2.92 18.35
C TYR A 127 7.24 2.05 18.13
N HIS A 128 7.18 1.41 16.96
CA HIS A 128 6.10 0.49 16.65
C HIS A 128 6.10 -0.71 17.63
N PRO A 129 4.95 -1.10 18.18
CA PRO A 129 4.89 -2.24 19.09
C PRO A 129 5.46 -3.52 18.46
N ASN A 130 6.24 -4.27 19.24
CA ASN A 130 6.90 -5.53 18.83
C ASN A 130 7.95 -5.39 17.71
N SER A 131 8.43 -4.19 17.39
CA SER A 131 9.47 -4.00 16.38
C SER A 131 10.91 -4.07 16.89
N ASP A 132 11.12 -4.39 18.17
CA ASP A 132 12.44 -4.30 18.84
C ASP A 132 13.11 -2.92 18.65
N ASN A 133 12.32 -1.85 18.73
CA ASN A 133 12.74 -0.45 18.52
C ASN A 133 13.44 -0.18 17.17
N LEU A 134 13.15 -0.99 16.14
CA LEU A 134 13.66 -0.78 14.78
C LEU A 134 12.73 0.06 13.90
N VAL A 135 11.44 0.13 14.23
CA VAL A 135 10.44 0.86 13.45
C VAL A 135 10.01 2.08 14.26
N VAL A 136 10.27 3.27 13.73
CA VAL A 136 9.86 4.55 14.31
C VAL A 136 8.63 5.05 13.56
N ASP A 137 7.53 5.21 14.28
CA ASP A 137 6.26 5.72 13.79
C ASP A 137 6.22 7.24 13.96
N LEU A 138 6.32 7.99 12.85
CA LEU A 138 6.26 9.46 12.88
C LEU A 138 4.81 9.92 12.85
N VAL A 139 4.05 9.34 11.93
CA VAL A 139 2.61 9.52 11.78
C VAL A 139 2.03 8.13 11.59
N HIS A 140 1.35 7.62 12.62
CA HIS A 140 0.74 6.29 12.55
C HIS A 140 -0.78 6.38 12.78
N PRO A 141 -1.59 5.76 11.92
CA PRO A 141 -3.05 5.91 11.96
C PRO A 141 -3.72 5.25 13.18
N SER A 142 -2.99 4.38 13.89
CA SER A 142 -3.50 3.74 15.11
C SER A 142 -3.32 4.57 16.38
N LEU A 143 -2.34 5.49 16.41
CA LEU A 143 -2.18 6.38 17.55
C LEU A 143 -3.18 7.54 17.42
N PHE A 144 -3.93 7.83 18.49
CA PHE A 144 -5.06 8.77 18.44
C PHE A 144 -6.11 8.42 17.37
N CYS A 145 -6.34 7.12 17.15
CA CYS A 145 -7.46 6.64 16.33
C CYS A 145 -8.82 7.05 16.94
N PHE A 146 -9.89 6.96 16.15
CA PHE A 146 -11.25 7.14 16.67
C PHE A 146 -11.57 6.04 17.68
N VAL A 147 -12.22 6.42 18.78
CA VAL A 147 -12.69 5.53 19.83
C VAL A 147 -14.17 5.83 20.12
N ARG A 148 -15.05 4.88 19.78
CA ARG A 148 -16.50 5.02 19.98
C ARG A 148 -16.81 5.32 21.46
N GLY A 149 -17.65 6.33 21.68
CA GLY A 149 -18.05 6.81 23.00
C GLY A 149 -17.00 7.65 23.75
N VAL A 150 -15.83 7.88 23.16
CA VAL A 150 -14.74 8.68 23.77
C VAL A 150 -14.33 9.85 22.89
N SER A 151 -14.15 9.63 21.59
CA SER A 151 -13.76 10.70 20.64
C SER A 151 -14.84 11.76 20.52
N LYS A 152 -14.47 13.04 20.62
CA LYS A 152 -15.39 14.18 20.48
C LYS A 152 -15.73 14.44 19.01
N ILE A 153 -17.02 14.56 18.73
CA ILE A 153 -17.56 14.89 17.41
C ILE A 153 -17.63 16.42 17.27
N VAL A 154 -17.37 16.92 16.06
CA VAL A 154 -17.45 18.34 15.71
C VAL A 154 -18.84 18.65 15.15
N ASP A 155 -19.64 19.37 15.93
CA ASP A 155 -21.03 19.71 15.62
C ASP A 155 -21.18 20.64 14.39
N GLU A 156 -20.12 21.38 14.02
CA GLU A 156 -20.11 22.33 12.89
C GLU A 156 -20.30 21.67 11.52
N THR A 157 -20.20 20.34 11.43
CA THR A 157 -20.37 19.61 10.16
C THR A 157 -21.84 19.36 9.79
N GLY A 158 -22.79 19.68 10.69
CA GLY A 158 -24.22 19.38 10.49
C GLY A 158 -24.55 17.88 10.50
N ILE A 159 -23.58 17.03 10.83
CA ILE A 159 -23.77 15.58 10.98
C ILE A 159 -24.06 15.30 12.45
N THR A 160 -25.18 14.63 12.73
CA THR A 160 -25.55 14.29 14.12
C THR A 160 -24.61 13.26 14.71
N ALA A 161 -24.47 13.26 16.04
CA ALA A 161 -23.74 12.22 16.76
C ALA A 161 -24.26 10.81 16.44
N ASP A 162 -25.57 10.66 16.25
CA ASP A 162 -26.20 9.40 15.85
C ASP A 162 -25.76 8.95 14.45
N THR A 163 -25.63 9.87 13.50
CA THR A 163 -25.11 9.54 12.15
C THR A 163 -23.66 9.10 12.21
N ILE A 164 -22.81 9.78 12.99
CA ILE A 164 -21.41 9.37 13.16
C ILE A 164 -21.32 8.03 13.87
N ASN A 165 -22.11 7.81 14.91
CA ASN A 165 -22.18 6.52 15.61
C ASN A 165 -22.65 5.42 14.66
N LYS A 166 -23.61 5.69 13.77
CA LYS A 166 -24.06 4.76 12.74
C LYS A 166 -22.99 4.46 11.68
N LEU A 167 -22.25 5.48 11.23
CA LEU A 167 -21.13 5.28 10.32
C LEU A 167 -19.97 4.53 10.99
N ALA A 168 -19.78 4.74 12.30
CA ALA A 168 -18.78 4.10 13.14
C ALA A 168 -19.19 2.71 13.66
N SER A 169 -20.48 2.38 13.64
CA SER A 169 -21.00 1.04 13.86
C SER A 169 -21.01 0.30 12.53
N ASP A 170 -20.18 -0.73 12.41
CA ASP A 170 -20.32 -1.68 11.31
C ASP A 170 -21.05 -2.89 11.89
N GLU A 171 -22.39 -2.84 11.86
CA GLU A 171 -23.22 -3.94 12.36
C GLU A 171 -23.03 -5.22 11.53
N SER A 172 -22.55 -5.09 10.29
CA SER A 172 -22.22 -6.22 9.40
C SER A 172 -20.81 -6.77 9.60
N ALA A 173 -19.86 -6.00 10.14
CA ALA A 173 -18.50 -6.49 10.36
C ALA A 173 -18.45 -7.47 11.54
N PRO A 174 -17.69 -8.59 11.43
CA PRO A 174 -17.68 -9.69 12.39
C PRO A 174 -17.41 -9.33 13.86
N ARG A 175 -16.92 -8.11 14.15
CA ARG A 175 -16.53 -7.70 15.51
C ARG A 175 -16.97 -6.30 15.95
N ASN A 176 -17.65 -5.52 15.10
CA ASN A 176 -18.10 -4.14 15.39
C ASN A 176 -17.08 -3.34 16.24
N SER A 177 -15.82 -3.28 15.77
CA SER A 177 -14.71 -2.69 16.52
C SER A 177 -15.05 -1.27 16.98
N ARG A 178 -14.66 -0.95 18.21
CA ARG A 178 -14.82 0.40 18.77
C ARG A 178 -13.79 1.39 18.22
N TYR A 179 -12.78 0.89 17.50
CA TYR A 179 -11.62 1.65 17.05
C TYR A 179 -11.62 1.81 15.53
N ARG A 180 -11.32 3.00 15.01
CA ARG A 180 -11.17 3.22 13.56
C ARG A 180 -10.06 4.20 13.22
N TRP A 181 -9.37 3.94 12.11
CA TRP A 181 -8.44 4.93 11.56
C TRP A 181 -9.20 6.12 10.98
N LEU A 182 -8.63 7.32 11.14
CA LEU A 182 -9.23 8.57 10.68
C LEU A 182 -8.52 9.07 9.42
N PRO A 183 -9.15 8.99 8.23
CA PRO A 183 -8.63 9.62 7.03
C PRO A 183 -8.72 11.15 7.14
N SER A 184 -7.81 11.82 6.42
CA SER A 184 -7.92 13.24 6.11
C SER A 184 -8.78 13.45 4.88
N GLU A 185 -9.56 14.53 4.89
CA GLU A 185 -10.28 15.03 3.72
C GLU A 185 -9.31 15.76 2.81
N VAL A 186 -9.39 15.46 1.52
CA VAL A 186 -8.51 15.96 0.49
C VAL A 186 -9.37 16.49 -0.66
N SER A 187 -9.06 17.68 -1.17
CA SER A 187 -9.67 18.15 -2.41
C SER A 187 -8.64 18.20 -3.54
N CYS A 188 -9.13 17.98 -4.75
CA CYS A 188 -8.37 18.14 -5.97
C CYS A 188 -9.01 19.25 -6.80
N ASN A 189 -8.23 20.22 -7.26
CA ASN A 189 -8.73 21.21 -8.21
C ASN A 189 -8.66 20.70 -9.66
N GLU A 190 -9.20 21.47 -10.60
CA GLU A 190 -9.22 21.14 -12.03
C GLU A 190 -7.82 20.99 -12.65
N ASN A 191 -6.80 21.58 -12.04
CA ASN A 191 -5.40 21.48 -12.47
C ASN A 191 -4.69 20.24 -11.92
N GLY A 192 -5.37 19.39 -11.13
CA GLY A 192 -4.77 18.24 -10.47
C GLY A 192 -3.97 18.59 -9.21
N GLU A 193 -4.06 19.83 -8.72
CA GLU A 193 -3.43 20.23 -7.46
C GLU A 193 -4.28 19.76 -6.28
N VAL A 194 -3.59 19.32 -5.24
CA VAL A 194 -4.20 18.69 -4.07
C VAL A 194 -4.05 19.59 -2.86
N SER A 195 -5.13 19.72 -2.08
CA SER A 195 -5.11 20.30 -0.73
C SER A 195 -5.59 19.29 0.30
N ILE A 196 -5.03 19.35 1.51
CA ILE A 196 -5.47 18.56 2.65
C ILE A 196 -6.35 19.49 3.50
N ASP A 197 -7.67 19.25 3.48
CA ASP A 197 -8.69 20.17 3.99
C ASP A 197 -9.03 19.95 5.48
N SER A 198 -8.57 18.83 6.05
CA SER A 198 -8.71 18.52 7.47
C SER A 198 -7.38 18.00 8.02
N TYR A 199 -7.25 17.87 9.34
CA TYR A 199 -5.97 17.49 9.91
C TYR A 199 -5.54 16.07 9.50
N ILE A 200 -4.23 15.83 9.44
CA ILE A 200 -3.59 14.51 9.37
C ILE A 200 -3.54 13.93 10.77
N ASN A 201 -4.04 12.71 10.94
CA ASN A 201 -4.08 12.07 12.25
C ASN A 201 -2.70 12.04 12.91
N ASN A 202 -2.63 12.38 14.19
CA ASN A 202 -1.40 12.59 14.96
C ASN A 202 -0.37 13.64 14.43
N LEU A 203 -0.69 14.49 13.45
CA LEU A 203 0.18 15.57 12.98
C LEU A 203 -0.51 16.97 13.06
N PRO A 204 -0.14 17.86 13.99
CA PRO A 204 -0.80 19.16 14.14
C PRO A 204 -0.54 20.10 12.94
N PRO A 205 -1.58 20.68 12.30
CA PRO A 205 -1.41 21.51 11.11
C PRO A 205 -0.69 22.84 11.36
N THR A 206 -0.92 23.48 12.50
CA THR A 206 -0.37 24.82 12.83
C THR A 206 1.16 24.85 12.88
N LYS A 207 1.77 23.79 13.42
CA LYS A 207 3.23 23.65 13.54
C LYS A 207 3.88 23.01 12.32
N ASN A 208 3.09 22.43 11.41
CA ASN A 208 3.57 21.58 10.31
C ASN A 208 3.02 22.00 8.95
N ALA A 209 2.66 23.27 8.76
CA ALA A 209 2.01 23.75 7.54
C ALA A 209 2.81 23.43 6.27
N ASP A 210 4.14 23.61 6.30
CA ASP A 210 5.02 23.30 5.18
C ASP A 210 5.08 21.79 4.89
N LEU A 211 5.07 20.95 5.93
CA LEU A 211 5.01 19.50 5.78
C LEU A 211 3.66 19.06 5.19
N TYR A 212 2.54 19.67 5.59
CA TYR A 212 1.23 19.44 4.98
C TYR A 212 1.23 19.80 3.50
N SER A 213 1.76 20.97 3.14
CA SER A 213 1.90 21.41 1.75
C SER A 213 2.77 20.44 0.94
N SER A 214 3.88 19.99 1.50
CA SER A 214 4.78 19.01 0.87
C SER A 214 4.10 17.65 0.67
N ILE A 215 3.39 17.14 1.69
CA ILE A 215 2.61 15.89 1.58
C ILE A 215 1.52 16.02 0.51
N ALA A 216 0.81 17.15 0.44
CA ALA A 216 -0.23 17.39 -0.57
C ALA A 216 0.36 17.42 -1.99
N ARG A 217 1.51 18.09 -2.18
CA ARG A 217 2.25 18.08 -3.45
C ARG A 217 2.76 16.70 -3.83
N ILE A 218 3.14 15.85 -2.87
CA ILE A 218 3.50 14.45 -3.17
C ILE A 218 2.23 13.66 -3.51
N LEU A 219 1.13 13.84 -2.79
CA LEU A 219 -0.13 13.15 -3.05
C LEU A 219 -0.69 13.46 -4.45
N SER A 220 -0.58 14.71 -4.93
CA SER A 220 -0.97 15.06 -6.31
C SER A 220 -0.21 14.23 -7.35
N LYS A 221 1.06 13.95 -7.10
CA LYS A 221 1.89 13.07 -7.94
C LYS A 221 1.43 11.61 -7.90
N PHE A 222 0.77 11.15 -6.83
CA PHE A 222 0.21 9.80 -6.75
C PHE A 222 -1.15 9.64 -7.45
N LEU A 223 -1.85 10.72 -7.82
CA LEU A 223 -3.17 10.62 -8.46
C LEU A 223 -3.16 9.79 -9.76
N PRO A 224 -2.17 9.93 -10.67
CA PRO A 224 -2.07 9.05 -11.85
C PRO A 224 -1.88 7.58 -11.47
N LEU A 225 -1.04 7.28 -10.47
CA LEU A 225 -0.85 5.92 -9.97
C LEU A 225 -2.16 5.32 -9.43
N PHE A 226 -2.92 6.08 -8.64
CA PHE A 226 -4.21 5.62 -8.13
C PHE A 226 -5.26 5.44 -9.23
N SER A 227 -5.32 6.35 -10.20
CA SER A 227 -6.22 6.22 -11.35
C SER A 227 -5.97 4.91 -12.11
N ARG A 228 -4.69 4.54 -12.27
CA ARG A 228 -4.30 3.27 -12.91
C ARG A 228 -4.62 2.03 -12.07
N VAL A 229 -4.49 2.10 -10.75
CA VAL A 229 -4.93 1.01 -9.85
C VAL A 229 -6.44 0.82 -9.93
N LEU A 230 -7.20 1.91 -9.91
CA LEU A 230 -8.66 1.89 -9.93
C LEU A 230 -9.24 1.64 -11.33
N ARG A 231 -8.43 1.64 -12.40
CA ARG A 231 -8.84 1.29 -13.78
C ARG A 231 -10.12 1.98 -14.25
N ASP A 232 -10.14 3.31 -14.14
CA ASP A 232 -11.29 4.16 -14.49
C ASP A 232 -12.60 3.76 -13.75
N LEU A 233 -12.52 3.13 -12.58
CA LEU A 233 -13.66 3.05 -11.66
C LEU A 233 -14.20 4.48 -11.47
N ALA A 234 -15.48 4.63 -11.80
CA ALA A 234 -16.25 5.86 -11.93
C ALA A 234 -15.57 7.08 -11.30
N TYR A 235 -15.24 8.08 -12.14
CA TYR A 235 -14.81 9.40 -11.70
C TYR A 235 -15.57 9.81 -10.43
N PRO A 236 -14.87 10.15 -9.34
CA PRO A 236 -15.52 10.63 -8.13
C PRO A 236 -16.55 11.69 -8.50
N ARG A 237 -17.80 11.54 -8.03
CA ARG A 237 -18.86 12.53 -8.33
C ARG A 237 -18.51 13.92 -7.82
N ASP A 238 -17.64 13.96 -6.82
CA ASP A 238 -17.08 15.16 -6.20
C ASP A 238 -15.55 15.05 -6.23
N ASN A 239 -14.83 16.13 -6.55
CA ASN A 239 -13.35 16.18 -6.55
C ASN A 239 -12.73 16.08 -5.13
N ARG A 240 -13.30 15.23 -4.28
CA ARG A 240 -12.96 15.03 -2.87
C ARG A 240 -12.56 13.58 -2.66
N LEU A 241 -11.43 13.40 -2.00
CA LEU A 241 -10.87 12.10 -1.64
C LEU A 241 -10.73 12.06 -0.11
N SER A 242 -10.79 10.86 0.45
CA SER A 242 -10.38 10.61 1.82
C SER A 242 -9.12 9.76 1.80
N VAL A 243 -8.08 10.18 2.51
CA VAL A 243 -6.77 9.50 2.49
C VAL A 243 -6.24 9.38 3.91
N ILE A 244 -5.85 8.17 4.31
CA ILE A 244 -5.09 7.97 5.55
C ILE A 244 -3.60 8.09 5.21
N ILE A 245 -2.89 8.94 5.96
CA ILE A 245 -1.47 9.20 5.75
C ILE A 245 -0.66 8.53 6.87
N LYS A 246 0.42 7.87 6.50
CA LYS A 246 1.36 7.22 7.43
C LYS A 246 2.80 7.55 7.06
N LEU A 247 3.61 7.88 8.06
CA LEU A 247 5.07 8.02 7.95
C LEU A 247 5.74 7.08 8.93
N ALA A 248 6.62 6.24 8.41
CA ALA A 248 7.34 5.25 9.21
C ALA A 248 8.78 5.07 8.72
N ASN A 249 9.68 4.89 9.67
CA ASN A 249 11.10 4.66 9.41
C ASN A 249 11.50 3.29 9.95
N ILE A 250 12.31 2.56 9.19
CA ILE A 250 13.10 1.44 9.72
C ILE A 250 14.52 1.95 9.88
N GLU A 251 15.05 1.88 11.10
CA GLU A 251 16.41 2.32 11.46
C GLU A 251 17.21 1.11 11.94
N LEU A 252 18.35 0.86 11.30
CA LEU A 252 19.29 -0.21 11.62
C LEU A 252 20.59 0.40 12.14
N THR A 253 21.16 -0.24 13.16
CA THR A 253 22.45 0.16 13.76
C THR A 253 23.40 -1.03 13.78
N PRO A 254 24.72 -0.82 13.94
CA PRO A 254 25.65 -1.92 14.14
C PRO A 254 25.27 -2.88 15.28
N LYS A 255 24.57 -2.37 16.32
CA LYS A 255 24.06 -3.18 17.45
C LYS A 255 22.80 -3.97 17.08
N LYS A 256 21.97 -3.46 16.18
CA LYS A 256 20.77 -4.13 15.67
C LYS A 256 20.76 -4.10 14.13
N PRO A 257 21.60 -4.92 13.47
CA PRO A 257 21.89 -4.76 12.05
C PRO A 257 20.87 -5.42 11.12
N LYS A 258 19.85 -6.09 11.65
CA LYS A 258 18.91 -6.92 10.88
C LYS A 258 17.45 -6.56 11.18
N TYR A 259 16.67 -6.38 10.13
CA TYR A 259 15.22 -6.35 10.19
C TYR A 259 14.66 -7.72 9.76
N LYS A 260 13.83 -8.33 10.61
CA LYS A 260 13.30 -9.70 10.39
C LYS A 260 12.20 -9.77 9.31
N GLY A 261 11.77 -8.64 8.76
CA GLY A 261 10.63 -8.57 7.85
C GLY A 261 9.31 -8.30 8.57
N GLY A 262 8.29 -7.98 7.79
CA GLY A 262 6.91 -7.82 8.24
C GLY A 262 6.11 -9.13 8.11
N VAL A 263 4.87 -9.08 8.60
CA VAL A 263 3.89 -10.16 8.44
C VAL A 263 3.05 -9.94 7.18
N TRP A 264 2.43 -11.00 6.66
CA TRP A 264 1.45 -10.87 5.58
C TRP A 264 0.20 -10.15 6.08
N HIS A 265 -0.21 -9.08 5.40
CA HIS A 265 -1.39 -8.30 5.76
C HIS A 265 -1.97 -7.54 4.57
N VAL A 266 -3.23 -7.11 4.74
CA VAL A 266 -3.91 -6.07 3.97
C VAL A 266 -4.07 -4.85 4.89
N GLU A 267 -4.20 -3.65 4.33
CA GLU A 267 -4.26 -2.42 5.13
C GLU A 267 -5.68 -2.12 5.59
N GLY A 268 -5.80 -1.77 6.86
CA GLY A 268 -7.09 -1.48 7.50
C GLY A 268 -8.02 -2.70 7.59
N THR A 269 -9.30 -2.40 7.70
CA THR A 269 -10.43 -3.35 7.67
C THR A 269 -11.46 -2.86 6.67
N GLU A 270 -12.53 -3.63 6.44
CA GLU A 270 -13.64 -3.22 5.58
C GLU A 270 -14.26 -1.87 6.00
N SER A 271 -14.21 -1.57 7.31
CA SER A 271 -14.76 -0.35 7.90
C SER A 271 -13.99 0.92 7.55
N GLU A 272 -12.70 0.80 7.19
CA GLU A 272 -11.90 1.90 6.64
C GLU A 272 -12.10 2.04 5.13
N ALA A 273 -12.65 1.04 4.43
CA ALA A 273 -12.91 1.09 3.00
C ALA A 273 -11.68 1.46 2.13
N ILE A 274 -10.48 1.02 2.53
CA ILE A 274 -9.25 1.28 1.75
C ILE A 274 -9.28 0.45 0.46
N VAL A 275 -9.16 1.12 -0.69
CA VAL A 275 -9.17 0.49 -2.02
C VAL A 275 -7.79 0.40 -2.66
N ALA A 276 -6.89 1.30 -2.33
CA ALA A 276 -5.54 1.32 -2.87
C ALA A 276 -4.52 1.84 -1.84
N THR A 277 -3.29 1.35 -1.97
CA THR A 277 -2.15 1.78 -1.15
C THR A 277 -1.08 2.37 -2.06
N GLY A 278 -0.65 3.59 -1.76
CA GLY A 278 0.48 4.26 -2.37
C GLY A 278 1.65 4.36 -1.40
N ILE A 279 2.87 4.05 -1.82
CA ILE A 279 4.08 4.16 -0.99
C ILE A 279 5.16 4.94 -1.75
N LEU A 280 5.71 5.95 -1.10
CA LEU A 280 6.95 6.63 -1.49
C LEU A 280 8.08 6.18 -0.57
N TYR A 281 9.13 5.65 -1.18
CA TYR A 281 10.40 5.35 -0.51
C TYR A 281 11.28 6.60 -0.45
N TYR A 282 10.97 7.52 0.45
CA TYR A 282 11.56 8.86 0.38
C TYR A 282 13.03 8.90 0.80
N SER A 283 13.52 7.96 1.62
CA SER A 283 14.96 7.87 1.90
C SER A 283 15.41 6.44 2.22
N MET A 284 16.52 6.01 1.62
CA MET A 284 17.13 4.71 1.86
C MET A 284 18.65 4.80 1.84
N GLU A 285 19.32 4.28 2.86
CA GLU A 285 20.77 4.32 2.96
C GLU A 285 21.31 3.09 3.69
N ASN A 286 22.44 2.55 3.21
CA ASN A 286 23.21 1.48 3.84
C ASN A 286 22.39 0.23 4.22
N VAL A 287 21.45 -0.17 3.37
CA VAL A 287 20.67 -1.41 3.54
C VAL A 287 20.85 -2.32 2.33
N THR A 288 20.79 -3.63 2.56
CA THR A 288 20.67 -4.62 1.48
C THR A 288 19.33 -4.45 0.74
N GLU A 289 19.14 -5.19 -0.35
CA GLU A 289 17.89 -5.15 -1.12
C GLU A 289 16.66 -5.36 -0.22
N SER A 290 15.73 -4.39 -0.23
CA SER A 290 14.46 -4.45 0.48
C SER A 290 13.35 -4.77 -0.52
N LEU A 291 12.59 -5.83 -0.27
CA LEU A 291 11.51 -6.30 -1.14
C LEU A 291 10.14 -6.15 -0.48
N LEU A 292 9.18 -5.63 -1.22
CA LEU A 292 7.75 -5.73 -0.90
C LEU A 292 7.17 -6.92 -1.67
N LYS A 293 6.83 -8.00 -0.97
CA LYS A 293 6.31 -9.25 -1.55
C LYS A 293 4.79 -9.23 -1.56
N PHE A 294 4.18 -9.84 -2.57
CA PHE A 294 2.73 -9.91 -2.75
C PHE A 294 2.24 -11.37 -2.87
N ARG A 295 1.05 -11.63 -2.33
CA ARG A 295 0.27 -12.85 -2.55
C ARG A 295 -1.21 -12.51 -2.65
N ALA A 296 -1.98 -13.36 -3.33
CA ALA A 296 -3.44 -13.27 -3.39
C ALA A 296 -4.05 -14.62 -3.03
N ALA A 297 -5.19 -14.59 -2.33
CA ALA A 297 -6.08 -15.72 -2.24
C ALA A 297 -6.69 -15.97 -3.61
N VAL A 298 -6.90 -17.24 -3.96
CA VAL A 298 -7.52 -17.65 -5.22
C VAL A 298 -8.78 -18.45 -4.93
N ASP A 299 -9.70 -18.49 -5.89
CA ASP A 299 -10.82 -19.41 -5.91
C ASP A 299 -10.32 -20.80 -6.29
N ASP A 300 -11.18 -21.80 -6.09
CA ASP A 300 -10.85 -23.18 -6.43
C ASP A 300 -10.58 -23.30 -7.94
N PRO A 301 -9.44 -23.90 -8.36
CA PRO A 301 -9.17 -24.11 -9.78
C PRO A 301 -10.20 -25.07 -10.39
N PRO A 302 -10.34 -25.13 -11.72
CA PRO A 302 -11.01 -26.26 -12.36
C PRO A 302 -10.16 -27.52 -12.19
N TYR A 303 -10.73 -28.60 -11.64
CA TYR A 303 -10.05 -29.89 -11.43
C TYR A 303 -11.01 -31.08 -11.56
N GLU A 304 -10.48 -32.25 -11.88
CA GLU A 304 -11.18 -33.54 -11.75
C GLU A 304 -10.97 -34.10 -10.34
N GLN A 305 -11.99 -34.77 -9.78
CA GLN A 305 -11.95 -35.31 -8.41
C GLN A 305 -10.66 -36.13 -8.18
N ASP A 306 -9.99 -35.87 -7.05
CA ASP A 306 -8.72 -36.49 -6.66
C ASP A 306 -7.50 -36.23 -7.60
N ASP A 307 -7.59 -35.33 -8.58
CA ASP A 307 -6.45 -34.97 -9.46
C ASP A 307 -5.43 -34.04 -8.78
N ARG A 308 -4.74 -34.60 -7.78
CA ARG A 308 -3.71 -33.89 -7.00
C ARG A 308 -2.54 -33.47 -7.88
N GLU A 309 -2.13 -34.34 -8.79
CA GLU A 309 -0.95 -34.12 -9.62
C GLU A 309 -1.22 -33.07 -10.70
N GLY A 310 -2.36 -33.14 -11.38
CA GLY A 310 -2.73 -32.15 -12.40
C GLY A 310 -2.89 -30.75 -11.82
N VAL A 311 -3.56 -30.61 -10.67
CA VAL A 311 -3.72 -29.30 -10.00
C VAL A 311 -2.38 -28.72 -9.56
N TYR A 312 -1.50 -29.54 -8.99
CA TYR A 312 -0.16 -29.10 -8.61
C TYR A 312 0.67 -28.70 -9.83
N GLN A 313 0.69 -29.53 -10.88
CA GLN A 313 1.46 -29.25 -12.10
C GLN A 313 0.96 -28.01 -12.85
N VAL A 314 -0.36 -27.76 -12.85
CA VAL A 314 -0.94 -26.64 -13.58
C VAL A 314 -0.93 -25.35 -12.77
N PHE A 315 -1.27 -25.38 -11.48
CA PHE A 315 -1.49 -24.17 -10.68
C PHE A 315 -0.50 -23.99 -9.51
N GLY A 316 0.27 -25.04 -9.18
CA GLY A 316 1.17 -25.06 -8.02
C GLY A 316 0.43 -25.09 -6.69
N LEU A 317 -0.84 -25.53 -6.68
CA LEU A 317 -1.68 -25.66 -5.50
C LEU A 317 -1.60 -27.10 -4.99
N GLU A 318 -1.39 -27.26 -3.68
CA GLU A 318 -1.29 -28.57 -3.03
C GLU A 318 -2.62 -28.94 -2.37
N ASN A 319 -3.00 -30.22 -2.42
CA ASN A 319 -4.12 -30.74 -1.64
C ASN A 319 -3.87 -30.51 -0.15
N GLU A 320 -4.89 -30.09 0.60
CA GLU A 320 -4.81 -29.69 2.01
C GLU A 320 -3.82 -28.52 2.26
N GLY A 321 -3.38 -27.86 1.18
CA GLY A 321 -2.51 -26.71 1.19
C GLY A 321 -3.28 -25.38 1.23
N PRO A 322 -2.57 -24.26 1.43
CA PRO A 322 -3.19 -22.94 1.45
C PRO A 322 -3.61 -22.49 0.05
N LEU A 323 -4.86 -22.08 -0.11
CA LEU A 323 -5.42 -21.58 -1.37
C LEU A 323 -4.98 -20.14 -1.69
N ASN A 324 -3.68 -19.94 -1.91
CA ASN A 324 -3.10 -18.67 -2.33
C ASN A 324 -1.95 -18.83 -3.33
N GLN A 325 -1.70 -17.79 -4.12
CA GLN A 325 -0.57 -17.72 -5.03
C GLN A 325 0.35 -16.55 -4.71
N LYS A 326 1.66 -16.80 -4.76
CA LYS A 326 2.70 -15.76 -4.64
C LYS A 326 2.79 -15.01 -5.97
N LEU A 327 2.49 -13.71 -5.95
CA LEU A 327 2.40 -12.90 -7.16
C LEU A 327 3.73 -12.24 -7.57
N GLY A 328 4.72 -12.23 -6.67
CA GLY A 328 6.04 -11.65 -6.92
C GLY A 328 6.43 -10.57 -5.91
N SER A 329 7.32 -9.67 -6.33
CA SER A 329 7.83 -8.61 -5.44
C SER A 329 8.31 -7.35 -6.15
N ILE A 330 8.13 -6.22 -5.48
CA ILE A 330 8.67 -4.92 -5.87
C ILE A 330 9.94 -4.63 -5.06
N VAL A 331 11.00 -4.19 -5.74
CA VAL A 331 12.23 -3.71 -5.10
C VAL A 331 12.01 -2.29 -4.60
N ALA A 332 12.31 -2.02 -3.33
CA ALA A 332 12.32 -0.67 -2.78
C ALA A 332 13.58 0.08 -3.24
N ARG A 333 13.42 1.32 -3.70
CA ARG A 333 14.51 2.23 -4.10
C ARG A 333 14.18 3.64 -3.61
N GLU A 334 15.19 4.40 -3.23
CA GLU A 334 14.97 5.81 -2.88
C GLU A 334 14.33 6.57 -4.05
N GLY A 335 13.31 7.39 -3.76
CA GLY A 335 12.54 8.15 -4.76
C GLY A 335 11.41 7.35 -5.42
N ARG A 336 11.40 6.01 -5.32
CA ARG A 336 10.38 5.17 -5.95
C ARG A 336 9.01 5.38 -5.33
N CYS A 337 8.03 5.68 -6.18
CA CYS A 337 6.61 5.63 -5.91
C CYS A 337 6.04 4.29 -6.36
N ILE A 338 5.16 3.69 -5.56
CA ILE A 338 4.40 2.49 -5.93
C ILE A 338 2.94 2.68 -5.57
N ALA A 339 2.03 2.12 -6.37
CA ALA A 339 0.63 1.98 -5.99
C ALA A 339 0.11 0.59 -6.35
N PHE A 340 -0.74 0.05 -5.50
CA PHE A 340 -1.34 -1.28 -5.68
C PHE A 340 -2.73 -1.36 -5.03
N PRO A 341 -3.61 -2.25 -5.52
CA PRO A 341 -4.94 -2.42 -4.93
C PRO A 341 -4.83 -3.07 -3.55
N ASN A 342 -5.67 -2.63 -2.61
CA ASN A 342 -5.69 -3.13 -1.23
C ASN A 342 -6.39 -4.50 -1.09
N VAL A 343 -6.41 -5.28 -2.17
CA VAL A 343 -6.85 -6.68 -2.20
C VAL A 343 -5.66 -7.66 -2.09
N TYR A 344 -4.46 -7.18 -2.41
CA TYR A 344 -3.25 -7.98 -2.31
C TYR A 344 -2.73 -7.99 -0.88
N GLN A 345 -2.54 -9.20 -0.36
CA GLN A 345 -1.72 -9.36 0.83
C GLN A 345 -0.27 -9.07 0.47
N HIS A 346 0.38 -8.29 1.32
CA HIS A 346 1.77 -7.97 1.13
C HIS A 346 2.55 -8.09 2.43
N LYS A 347 3.88 -8.21 2.28
CA LYS A 347 4.81 -8.14 3.41
C LYS A 347 6.15 -7.55 2.98
N VAL A 348 6.81 -6.89 3.91
CA VAL A 348 8.20 -6.47 3.76
C VAL A 348 9.09 -7.69 4.03
N ALA A 349 9.99 -8.02 3.11
CA ALA A 349 10.97 -9.08 3.30
C ALA A 349 12.05 -8.68 4.34
N PRO A 350 12.74 -9.66 4.96
CA PRO A 350 13.91 -9.36 5.78
C PRO A 350 15.00 -8.64 4.99
N PHE A 351 15.72 -7.72 5.64
CA PHE A 351 16.91 -7.06 5.09
C PHE A 351 17.85 -6.65 6.24
N GLU A 352 19.11 -6.32 5.91
CA GLU A 352 20.12 -5.95 6.89
C GLU A 352 20.99 -4.79 6.42
N LEU A 353 21.90 -4.31 7.28
CA LEU A 353 22.91 -3.33 6.89
C LEU A 353 23.83 -3.88 5.80
N ALA A 354 24.09 -3.08 4.76
CA ALA A 354 25.05 -3.42 3.73
C ALA A 354 26.50 -3.33 4.27
N ASP A 355 26.83 -2.21 4.92
CA ASP A 355 28.01 -2.01 5.75
C ASP A 355 27.60 -2.06 7.23
N LYS A 356 27.95 -3.17 7.91
CA LYS A 356 27.58 -3.43 9.31
C LYS A 356 28.28 -2.51 10.32
N THR A 357 29.21 -1.65 9.88
CA THR A 357 29.91 -0.69 10.74
C THR A 357 29.19 0.65 10.83
N LYS A 358 28.26 0.94 9.91
CA LYS A 358 27.53 2.21 9.84
C LYS A 358 26.04 1.99 10.08
N ASN A 359 25.35 3.04 10.52
CA ASN A 359 23.88 3.02 10.56
C ASN A 359 23.30 2.96 9.14
N GLY A 360 22.05 2.56 9.03
CA GLY A 360 21.32 2.53 7.77
C GLY A 360 19.81 2.61 8.01
N HIS A 361 19.05 2.95 6.97
CA HIS A 361 17.62 3.15 7.11
C HIS A 361 16.83 2.88 5.83
N ARG A 362 15.53 2.66 6.02
CA ARG A 362 14.50 2.67 4.98
C ARG A 362 13.31 3.46 5.50
N LYS A 363 13.01 4.60 4.87
CA LYS A 363 11.97 5.52 5.32
C LYS A 363 10.88 5.67 4.26
N ILE A 364 9.63 5.66 4.70
CA ILE A 364 8.46 5.64 3.80
C ILE A 364 7.39 6.67 4.19
N LEU A 365 6.74 7.23 3.17
CA LEU A 365 5.46 7.92 3.23
C LEU A 365 4.43 7.03 2.55
N VAL A 366 3.28 6.82 3.19
CA VAL A 366 2.24 5.93 2.73
C VAL A 366 0.90 6.66 2.68
N PHE A 367 0.15 6.41 1.61
CA PHE A 367 -1.20 6.88 1.39
C PHE A 367 -2.12 5.66 1.28
N PHE A 368 -3.10 5.55 2.16
CA PHE A 368 -4.20 4.59 2.00
C PHE A 368 -5.40 5.35 1.46
N LEU A 369 -5.71 5.13 0.18
CA LEU A 369 -6.83 5.75 -0.50
C LEU A 369 -8.12 5.02 -0.12
N ILE A 370 -9.05 5.78 0.43
CA ILE A 370 -10.39 5.29 0.76
C ILE A 370 -11.24 5.29 -0.51
N ASP A 371 -12.14 4.30 -0.62
CA ASP A 371 -13.14 4.21 -1.69
C ASP A 371 -13.88 5.56 -1.86
N PRO A 372 -13.71 6.28 -2.98
CA PRO A 372 -14.38 7.56 -3.20
C PRO A 372 -15.91 7.45 -3.23
N MET A 373 -16.45 6.24 -3.40
CA MET A 373 -17.88 5.98 -3.40
C MET A 373 -18.45 5.70 -2.00
N LYS A 374 -17.60 5.55 -0.98
CA LYS A 374 -18.01 5.28 0.41
C LYS A 374 -17.74 6.49 1.28
N ARG A 375 -18.73 6.81 2.12
CA ARG A 375 -18.58 7.83 3.15
C ARG A 375 -18.11 7.17 4.44
N VAL A 376 -16.96 7.58 4.94
CA VAL A 376 -16.39 7.14 6.22
C VAL A 376 -16.28 8.32 7.19
N ILE A 377 -16.14 8.04 8.49
CA ILE A 377 -15.79 9.07 9.46
C ILE A 377 -14.36 9.56 9.18
N SER A 378 -14.14 10.87 9.23
CA SER A 378 -12.83 11.46 8.94
C SER A 378 -12.42 12.49 9.98
N THR A 379 -11.21 13.02 9.87
CA THR A 379 -10.70 14.08 10.74
C THR A 379 -11.46 15.41 10.59
N ARG A 380 -12.36 15.53 9.61
CA ARG A 380 -13.33 16.64 9.55
C ARG A 380 -14.45 16.49 10.58
N ASN A 381 -14.81 15.26 10.94
CA ASN A 381 -15.93 14.98 11.85
C ASN A 381 -15.51 14.87 13.31
N ILE A 382 -14.24 14.57 13.56
CA ILE A 382 -13.69 14.31 14.89
C ILE A 382 -12.78 15.46 15.29
N ALA A 383 -12.89 15.93 16.53
CA ALA A 383 -12.01 16.98 17.03
C ALA A 383 -10.57 16.43 17.16
N PRO A 384 -9.54 17.27 16.99
CA PRO A 384 -8.16 16.90 17.30
C PRO A 384 -8.06 16.20 18.67
N GLN A 385 -7.49 15.00 18.68
CA GLN A 385 -7.50 14.15 19.88
C GLN A 385 -6.22 14.26 20.70
N ASN A 386 -5.11 14.69 20.10
CA ASN A 386 -3.81 14.74 20.77
C ASN A 386 -3.61 16.11 21.46
N PRO A 387 -3.42 16.12 22.79
CA PRO A 387 -3.36 17.35 23.58
C PRO A 387 -2.15 18.26 23.34
N ILE A 388 -1.12 17.78 22.63
CA ILE A 388 0.11 18.55 22.33
C ILE A 388 -0.08 19.47 21.10
N TRP A 389 -1.23 19.37 20.43
CA TRP A 389 -1.48 20.00 19.14
C TRP A 389 -1.68 21.51 19.15
N ASP A 390 -2.10 22.06 20.27
CA ASP A 390 -2.54 23.45 20.33
C ASP A 390 -2.26 24.01 21.73
N ASP A 391 -2.03 25.33 21.84
CA ASP A 391 -1.95 26.03 23.13
C ASP A 391 -3.36 26.27 23.72
N LYS A 392 -4.35 25.53 23.23
CA LYS A 392 -5.76 25.63 23.59
C LYS A 392 -6.07 24.78 24.82
N PRO A 393 -7.12 25.14 25.57
CA PRO A 393 -7.36 24.53 26.87
C PRO A 393 -7.55 23.02 26.80
N ALA A 394 -7.03 22.33 27.81
CA ALA A 394 -6.90 20.87 27.86
C ALA A 394 -8.24 20.12 27.75
N ASP A 395 -9.36 20.78 28.05
CA ASP A 395 -10.73 20.28 27.94
C ASP A 395 -11.20 20.07 26.48
N ARG A 396 -10.43 20.56 25.50
CA ARG A 396 -10.68 20.32 24.08
C ARG A 396 -10.30 18.90 23.65
N PHE A 397 -9.42 18.23 24.37
CA PHE A 397 -8.86 16.92 24.01
C PHE A 397 -9.48 15.80 24.83
N THR A 398 -9.96 14.75 24.17
CA THR A 398 -10.67 13.64 24.84
C THR A 398 -9.79 12.46 25.22
N ILE A 399 -8.54 12.41 24.74
CA ILE A 399 -7.66 11.26 24.89
C ILE A 399 -6.26 11.72 25.31
N THR A 400 -5.76 11.24 26.44
CA THR A 400 -4.36 11.45 26.85
C THR A 400 -3.40 10.59 26.03
N LEU A 401 -2.10 10.90 26.03
CA LEU A 401 -1.11 10.08 25.32
C LEU A 401 -1.09 8.62 25.81
N ASP A 402 -1.19 8.39 27.11
CA ASP A 402 -1.22 7.03 27.68
C ASP A 402 -2.48 6.27 27.27
N GLN A 403 -3.63 6.94 27.25
CA GLN A 403 -4.87 6.36 26.74
C GLN A 403 -4.73 6.03 25.25
N ALA A 404 -4.16 6.92 24.44
CA ALA A 404 -3.94 6.69 23.02
C ALA A 404 -3.00 5.49 22.76
N LYS A 405 -1.93 5.34 23.56
CA LYS A 405 -1.03 4.18 23.49
C LYS A 405 -1.76 2.89 23.86
N LYS A 406 -2.57 2.89 24.91
CA LYS A 406 -3.40 1.74 25.30
C LYS A 406 -4.41 1.38 24.21
N TYR A 407 -5.16 2.34 23.68
CA TYR A 407 -6.12 2.09 22.60
C TYR A 407 -5.45 1.58 21.33
N ARG A 408 -4.23 2.05 21.02
CA ARG A 408 -3.42 1.49 19.94
C ARG A 408 -3.10 0.02 20.18
N GLU A 409 -2.68 -0.37 21.38
CA GLU A 409 -2.39 -1.77 21.72
C GLU A 409 -3.65 -2.65 21.60
N ASP A 410 -4.78 -2.18 22.13
CA ASP A 410 -6.06 -2.86 22.01
C ASP A 410 -6.47 -3.03 20.53
N LEU A 411 -6.40 -1.96 19.74
CA LEU A 411 -6.69 -2.00 18.30
C LEU A 411 -5.75 -2.95 17.54
N MET A 412 -4.45 -2.92 17.85
CA MET A 412 -3.48 -3.82 17.23
C MET A 412 -3.72 -5.28 17.61
N SER A 413 -4.14 -5.53 18.85
CA SER A 413 -4.56 -6.86 19.30
C SER A 413 -5.79 -7.35 18.53
N GLU A 414 -6.85 -6.53 18.46
CA GLU A 414 -8.07 -6.86 17.68
C GLU A 414 -7.74 -7.17 16.22
N ARG A 415 -6.93 -6.32 15.57
CA ARG A 415 -6.52 -6.51 14.18
C ARG A 415 -5.60 -7.70 13.97
N LYS A 416 -4.80 -8.07 14.97
CA LYS A 416 -4.00 -9.31 14.93
C LYS A 416 -4.93 -10.51 14.79
N TYR A 417 -5.99 -10.59 15.60
CA TYR A 417 -6.96 -11.68 15.52
C TYR A 417 -7.71 -11.69 14.18
N VAL A 418 -8.21 -10.53 13.72
CA VAL A 418 -8.90 -10.44 12.42
C VAL A 418 -7.99 -10.83 11.27
N ARG A 419 -6.73 -10.40 11.27
CA ARG A 419 -5.74 -10.79 10.28
C ARG A 419 -5.46 -12.30 10.32
N ASP A 420 -5.29 -12.88 11.52
CA ASP A 420 -4.98 -14.30 11.67
C ASP A 420 -6.20 -15.18 11.27
N GLU A 421 -7.42 -14.69 11.49
CA GLU A 421 -8.69 -15.27 11.01
C GLU A 421 -8.80 -15.16 9.49
N GLN A 422 -8.64 -13.97 8.90
CA GLN A 422 -8.62 -13.77 7.44
C GLN A 422 -7.51 -14.58 6.75
N ASN A 423 -6.31 -14.65 7.35
CA ASN A 423 -5.25 -15.52 6.86
C ASN A 423 -5.75 -16.95 6.80
N ARG A 424 -6.31 -17.49 7.89
CA ARG A 424 -6.80 -18.87 7.95
C ARG A 424 -7.98 -19.15 7.02
N GLU A 425 -8.93 -18.23 6.92
CA GLU A 425 -10.21 -18.47 6.22
C GLU A 425 -10.16 -18.14 4.72
N LEU A 426 -9.28 -17.22 4.31
CA LEU A 426 -9.21 -16.75 2.92
C LEU A 426 -7.91 -17.17 2.24
N TYR A 427 -6.76 -16.96 2.89
CA TYR A 427 -5.45 -17.14 2.24
C TYR A 427 -4.84 -18.52 2.53
N GLU A 428 -5.14 -19.10 3.68
CA GLU A 428 -4.66 -20.39 4.17
C GLU A 428 -5.83 -21.36 4.35
N ARG A 429 -6.96 -21.05 3.69
CA ARG A 429 -8.10 -21.95 3.59
C ARG A 429 -7.60 -23.26 2.99
N GLU A 430 -7.85 -24.34 3.72
CA GLU A 430 -7.49 -25.68 3.30
C GLU A 430 -8.30 -26.02 2.04
N PHE A 431 -7.59 -26.32 0.97
CA PHE A 431 -8.18 -26.72 -0.30
C PHE A 431 -8.20 -28.25 -0.39
N SER A 432 -9.38 -28.85 -0.35
CA SER A 432 -9.58 -30.31 -0.40
C SER A 432 -10.10 -30.72 -1.77
N LEU A 433 -9.36 -31.59 -2.45
CA LEU A 433 -9.75 -32.17 -3.75
C LEU A 433 -10.76 -33.32 -3.61
N CYS A 434 -11.19 -33.64 -2.39
CA CYS A 434 -12.12 -34.72 -2.06
C CYS A 434 -13.58 -34.27 -1.92
N GLU A 435 -13.84 -32.96 -1.82
CA GLU A 435 -15.17 -32.39 -1.49
C GLU A 435 -15.86 -31.73 -2.69
N HIS A 436 -16.08 -32.47 -3.79
CA HIS A 436 -17.06 -32.07 -4.83
C HIS A 436 -17.82 -33.27 -5.39
#